data_AF-J8EXW2-F1
#
_entry.id   AF-J8EXW2-F1
#
_cell.length_a   1.000
_cell.length_b   1.000
_cell.length_c   1.000
_cell.angle_alpha   90.00
_cell.angle_beta   90.00
_cell.angle_gamma   90.00
#
_symmetry.space_group_name_H-M   'P 1'
#
loop_
_entity.id
_entity.type
_entity.pdbx_description
1 polymer ?
#
loop_
_entity_poly.entity_id
_entity_poly.type
_entity_poly.pdbx_seq_one_letter_code
_entity_poly.pdbx_strand_id
1 'polypeptide(L)'
;MQKEGTTIVMATHDIEFAAKYVDQCMMLFDGKVIMNDAPKEFFSGNFFYTTSINRFIRRELPFALTWEDVYEACPNDMLHL
;
A
#
# COMPACT_ATOMS: atom_id res chain seq x y z
N MET A 1 0.63 -12.37 -18.17
CA MET A 1 0.27 -10.99 -18.58
C MET A 1 1.31 -9.96 -18.14
N GLN A 2 1.36 -9.51 -16.89
CA GLN A 2 2.33 -8.47 -16.46
C GLN A 2 3.79 -8.92 -16.67
N LYS A 3 4.12 -10.16 -16.26
CA LYS A 3 5.45 -10.77 -16.51
C LYS A 3 5.79 -10.94 -18.00
N GLU A 4 4.81 -10.85 -18.89
CA GLU A 4 4.98 -10.92 -20.35
C GLU A 4 5.05 -9.51 -20.97
N GLY A 5 5.13 -8.44 -20.15
CA GLY A 5 5.20 -7.05 -20.59
C GLY A 5 3.85 -6.37 -20.82
N THR A 6 2.73 -7.01 -20.47
CA THR A 6 1.40 -6.38 -20.61
C THR A 6 1.16 -5.38 -19.47
N THR A 7 0.88 -4.11 -19.80
CA THR A 7 0.42 -3.12 -18.82
C THR A 7 -1.03 -3.39 -18.44
N ILE A 8 -1.33 -3.40 -17.14
CA ILE A 8 -2.68 -3.61 -16.60
C ILE A 8 -3.11 -2.32 -15.92
N VAL A 9 -4.27 -1.79 -16.31
CA VAL A 9 -4.91 -0.64 -15.67
C VAL A 9 -6.20 -1.10 -15.03
N MET A 10 -6.41 -0.74 -13.77
CA MET A 10 -7.62 -1.09 -13.04
C MET A 10 -8.04 0.04 -12.09
N ALA A 11 -9.32 0.06 -11.74
CA ALA A 11 -9.87 0.90 -10.68
C ALA A 11 -10.48 -0.01 -9.61
N THR A 12 -10.14 0.23 -8.35
CA THR A 12 -10.65 -0.55 -7.21
C THR A 12 -10.84 0.34 -5.98
N HIS A 13 -11.79 -0.05 -5.13
CA HIS A 13 -11.94 0.50 -3.78
C HIS A 13 -11.24 -0.34 -2.72
N ASP A 14 -10.73 -1.52 -3.11
CA ASP A 14 -9.98 -2.40 -2.22
C ASP A 14 -8.54 -1.90 -2.09
N ILE A 15 -8.28 -1.21 -0.97
CA ILE A 15 -6.98 -0.63 -0.65
C ILE A 15 -5.96 -1.73 -0.29
N GLU A 16 -6.39 -2.80 0.38
CA GLU A 16 -5.49 -3.90 0.76
C GLU A 16 -4.99 -4.64 -0.48
N PHE A 17 -5.88 -4.86 -1.45
CA PHE A 17 -5.51 -5.39 -2.75
C PHE A 17 -4.55 -4.47 -3.49
N ALA A 18 -4.86 -3.17 -3.55
CA ALA A 18 -4.02 -2.21 -4.24
C ALA A 18 -2.61 -2.14 -3.61
N ALA A 19 -2.52 -2.06 -2.29
CA ALA A 19 -1.24 -2.04 -1.57
C ALA A 19 -0.35 -3.25 -1.86
N LYS A 20 -0.95 -4.43 -2.12
CA LYS A 20 -0.22 -5.69 -2.29
C LYS A 20 0.20 -5.99 -3.72
N TYR A 21 -0.60 -5.59 -4.72
CA TYR A 21 -0.48 -6.16 -6.06
C TYR A 21 -0.19 -5.16 -7.18
N VAL A 22 -0.31 -3.85 -6.94
CA VAL A 22 -0.08 -2.85 -7.99
C VAL A 22 1.33 -2.28 -7.89
N ASP A 23 1.90 -1.89 -9.02
CA ASP A 23 3.22 -1.24 -9.03
C ASP A 23 3.10 0.27 -8.78
N GLN A 24 1.95 0.88 -9.12
CA GLN A 24 1.71 2.32 -9.05
C GLN A 24 0.24 2.62 -8.75
N CYS A 25 -0.01 3.63 -7.92
CA CYS A 25 -1.33 4.10 -7.52
C CYS A 25 -1.57 5.54 -7.99
N MET A 26 -2.77 5.80 -8.49
CA MET A 26 -3.20 7.13 -8.91
C MET A 26 -4.54 7.46 -8.26
N MET A 27 -4.68 8.70 -7.79
CA MET A 27 -5.94 9.21 -7.27
C MET A 27 -6.51 10.25 -8.22
N LEU A 28 -7.72 10.00 -8.71
CA LEU A 28 -8.48 10.94 -9.50
C LEU A 28 -9.52 11.63 -8.61
N PHE A 29 -9.52 12.95 -8.62
CA PHE A 29 -10.51 13.78 -7.93
C PHE A 29 -10.81 15.02 -8.77
N ASP A 30 -12.08 15.36 -8.93
CA ASP A 30 -12.54 16.54 -9.70
C ASP A 30 -11.90 16.62 -11.11
N GLY A 31 -11.89 15.49 -11.82
CA GLY A 31 -11.31 15.39 -13.17
C GLY A 31 -9.79 15.54 -13.24
N LYS A 32 -9.08 15.59 -12.11
CA LYS A 32 -7.63 15.76 -12.04
C LYS A 32 -6.97 14.61 -11.30
N VAL A 33 -5.77 14.24 -11.75
CA VAL A 33 -4.90 13.34 -10.98
C VAL A 33 -4.28 14.17 -9.87
N ILE A 34 -4.68 13.89 -8.63
CA ILE A 34 -4.21 14.63 -7.45
C ILE A 34 -3.03 13.93 -6.77
N MET A 35 -2.79 12.66 -7.09
CA MET A 35 -1.66 11.88 -6.57
C MET A 35 -1.30 10.76 -7.53
N ASN A 36 -0.01 10.46 -7.64
CA ASN A 36 0.54 9.43 -8.51
C ASN A 36 1.88 8.94 -7.96
N ASP A 37 1.86 7.84 -7.22
CA ASP A 37 3.02 7.34 -6.48
C ASP A 37 3.01 5.80 -6.40
N ALA A 38 4.14 5.21 -5.99
CA ALA A 38 4.17 3.80 -5.63
C ALA A 38 3.29 3.54 -4.37
N PRO A 39 2.79 2.30 -4.18
CA PRO A 39 1.80 2.02 -3.15
C PRO A 39 2.25 2.40 -1.73
N LYS A 40 3.51 2.16 -1.39
CA LYS A 40 4.08 2.45 -0.06
C LYS A 40 3.97 3.94 0.26
N GLU A 41 4.40 4.80 -0.65
CA GLU A 41 4.35 6.26 -0.53
C GLU A 41 2.89 6.75 -0.55
N PHE A 42 2.10 6.23 -1.49
CA PHE A 42 0.71 6.61 -1.68
C PHE A 42 -0.12 6.34 -0.42
N PHE A 43 -0.14 5.11 0.08
CA PHE A 43 -1.03 4.75 1.19
C PHE A 43 -0.48 5.21 2.54
N SER A 44 0.84 5.22 2.75
CA SER A 44 1.43 5.67 4.03
C SER A 44 1.31 7.18 4.23
N GLY A 45 1.31 7.95 3.13
CA GLY A 45 1.07 9.39 3.14
C GLY A 45 -0.39 9.79 3.39
N ASN A 46 -1.32 8.81 3.40
CA ASN A 46 -2.75 9.07 3.50
C ASN A 46 -3.34 8.63 4.84
N PHE A 47 -4.24 9.44 5.39
CA PHE A 47 -4.91 9.13 6.64
C PHE A 47 -6.18 8.30 6.44
N PHE A 48 -6.99 8.67 5.44
CA PHE A 48 -8.26 8.02 5.15
C PHE A 48 -8.10 6.85 4.18
N TYR A 49 -7.26 7.03 3.15
CA TYR A 49 -7.00 6.05 2.10
C TYR A 49 -5.72 5.28 2.41
N THR A 50 -5.78 4.40 3.40
CA THR A 50 -4.65 3.56 3.80
C THR A 50 -5.14 2.23 4.36
N THR A 51 -4.24 1.26 4.47
CA THR A 51 -4.55 -0.08 4.96
C THR A 51 -4.83 -0.07 6.46
N SER A 52 -5.48 -1.13 6.95
CA SER A 52 -5.76 -1.28 8.37
C SER A 52 -4.47 -1.43 9.18
N ILE A 53 -3.46 -2.09 8.61
CA ILE A 53 -2.13 -2.27 9.21
C ILE A 53 -1.45 -0.92 9.37
N ASN A 54 -1.32 -0.14 8.30
CA ASN A 54 -0.69 1.17 8.38
C ASN A 54 -1.41 2.06 9.39
N ARG A 55 -2.75 2.04 9.37
CA ARG A 55 -3.53 2.82 10.33
C ARG A 55 -3.21 2.49 11.79
N PHE A 56 -2.93 1.22 12.08
CA PHE A 56 -2.63 0.73 13.41
C PHE A 56 -1.19 1.04 13.85
N ILE A 57 -0.20 0.80 12.98
CA ILE A 57 1.23 0.76 13.35
C ILE A 57 2.09 1.88 12.75
N ARG A 58 1.53 2.84 11.99
CA ARG A 58 2.32 3.89 11.30
C ARG A 58 3.20 4.76 12.19
N ARG A 59 3.03 4.72 13.52
CA ARG A 59 3.91 5.46 14.44
C ARG A 59 5.24 4.75 14.59
N GLU A 60 5.23 3.43 14.59
CA GLU A 60 6.38 2.56 14.75
C GLU A 60 6.96 2.16 13.38
N LEU A 61 6.08 1.79 12.43
CA LEU A 61 6.43 1.37 11.07
C LEU A 61 5.64 2.21 10.04
N PRO A 62 6.11 3.41 9.69
CA PRO A 62 5.36 4.36 8.85
C PRO A 62 4.98 3.83 7.47
N PHE A 63 5.79 2.93 6.91
CA PHE A 63 5.62 2.40 5.56
C PHE A 63 5.07 0.97 5.52
N ALA A 64 4.70 0.39 6.67
CA ALA A 64 4.10 -0.94 6.69
C ALA A 64 2.65 -0.83 6.22
N LEU A 65 2.32 -1.50 5.11
CA LEU A 65 0.98 -1.56 4.55
C LEU A 65 0.34 -2.94 4.75
N THR A 66 1.13 -4.01 4.74
CA THR A 66 0.63 -5.38 4.91
C THR A 66 1.25 -6.07 6.13
N TRP A 67 0.74 -7.25 6.48
CA TRP A 67 1.33 -8.08 7.53
C TRP A 67 2.75 -8.55 7.18
N GLU A 68 3.02 -8.78 5.90
CA GLU A 68 4.35 -9.13 5.42
C GLU A 68 5.35 -8.00 5.69
N ASP A 69 4.97 -6.73 5.46
CA ASP A 69 5.84 -5.58 5.80
C ASP A 69 6.17 -5.54 7.30
N VAL A 70 5.20 -5.87 8.16
CA VAL A 70 5.40 -5.91 9.63
C VAL A 70 6.32 -7.06 10.02
N TYR A 71 6.08 -8.25 9.45
CA TYR A 71 6.89 -9.43 9.71
C TYR A 71 8.36 -9.21 9.30
N GLU A 72 8.59 -8.59 8.13
CA GLU A 72 9.94 -8.29 7.64
C GLU A 72 10.64 -7.21 8.47
N ALA A 73 9.89 -6.25 9.02
CA ALA A 73 10.44 -5.17 9.83
C ALA A 73 10.74 -5.58 11.28
N CYS A 74 10.06 -6.59 11.81
CA CYS A 74 10.26 -7.08 13.16
C CYS A 74 11.40 -8.11 13.22
N PRO A 75 12.41 -7.95 14.09
CA PRO A 75 13.40 -9.00 14.32
C PRO A 75 12.73 -10.26 14.88
N ASN A 76 13.18 -11.43 14.42
CA ASN A 76 12.58 -12.77 14.65
C ASN A 76 12.18 -13.10 16.10
N ASP A 77 12.76 -12.45 17.12
CA ASP A 77 12.47 -12.72 18.53
C ASP A 77 11.18 -12.06 19.06
N MET A 78 10.52 -11.18 18.30
CA MET A 78 9.36 -10.41 18.78
C MET A 78 7.99 -11.03 18.45
N LEU A 79 7.94 -12.09 17.63
CA LEU A 79 6.71 -12.71 17.12
C LEU A 79 6.52 -14.17 17.57
N HIS A 80 6.96 -14.51 18.79
CA HIS A 80 6.50 -15.71 19.47
C HIS A 80 5.12 -15.46 20.09
N LEU A 81 4.07 -15.60 19.30
CA LEU A 81 2.71 -15.85 19.78
C LEU A 81 2.46 -17.35 19.91
#